data_AF-A0A2R8CCI9-F1
#
_entry.id   AF-A0A2R8CCI9-F1
#
_cell.length_a   1.000
_cell.length_b   1.000
_cell.length_c   1.000
_cell.angle_alpha   90.00
_cell.angle_beta   90.00
_cell.angle_gamma   90.00
#
_symmetry.space_group_name_H-M   'P 1'
#
loop_
_entity.id
_entity.type
_entity.pdbx_description
1 polymer ?
#
loop_
_entity_poly.entity_id
_entity_poly.type
_entity_poly.pdbx_seq_one_letter_code
_entity_poly.pdbx_strand_id
1 'polypeptide(L)' 'MGADSARALAADGFKAGILSSSGKAEALAKELGVTGSNKSEADLQKLVDAAMKHWGRIGVLVNSAGHGPRAPVLELTDED' A
#
# COMPACT_ATOMS: atom_id res chain seq x y z
N MET A 1 -11.53 0.06 -2.35
CA MET A 1 -10.77 -1.22 -2.43
C MET A 1 -9.66 -1.29 -1.40
N GLY A 2 -8.44 -0.78 -1.64
CA GLY A 2 -7.32 -0.95 -0.67
C GLY A 2 -7.63 -0.54 0.78
N ALA A 3 -8.25 0.62 0.98
CA ALA A 3 -8.68 1.08 2.32
C ALA A 3 -9.74 0.16 2.95
N ASP A 4 -10.66 -0.40 2.15
CA ASP A 4 -11.71 -1.29 2.65
C ASP A 4 -11.15 -2.67 3.00
N SER A 5 -10.20 -3.17 2.21
CA SER A 5 -9.44 -4.38 2.54
C SER A 5 -8.70 -4.23 3.87
N ALA A 6 -8.07 -3.08 4.11
CA ALA A 6 -7.41 -2.80 5.40
C ALA A 6 -8.41 -2.80 6.57
N ARG A 7 -9.61 -2.22 6.40
CA ARG A 7 -10.67 -2.25 7.42
C ARG A 7 -11.19 -3.66 7.68
N ALA A 8 -11.41 -4.45 6.62
CA ALA A 8 -11.89 -5.82 6.75
C ALA A 8 -10.87 -6.70 7.49
N LEU A 9 -9.59 -6.66 7.08
CA LEU A 9 -8.53 -7.41 7.77
C LEU A 9 -8.39 -6.98 9.23
N ALA A 10 -8.52 -5.69 9.53
CA ALA A 10 -8.51 -5.21 10.91
C ALA A 10 -9.70 -5.75 11.74
N ALA A 11 -10.89 -5.88 11.13
CA ALA A 11 -12.04 -6.51 11.78
C ALA A 11 -11.83 -8.01 12.04
N ASP A 12 -11.06 -8.69 11.17
CA ASP A 12 -10.67 -10.10 11.34
C ASP A 12 -9.51 -10.31 12.34
N GLY A 13 -9.05 -9.25 13.00
CA GLY A 13 -8.00 -9.31 14.03
C GLY A 13 -6.56 -9.18 13.51
N PHE A 14 -6.37 -8.85 12.24
CA PHE A 14 -5.04 -8.53 11.71
C PHE A 14 -4.61 -7.12 12.13
N LYS A 15 -3.30 -6.94 12.29
CA LYS A 15 -2.67 -5.62 12.38
C LYS A 15 -2.29 -5.17 10.98
N ALA A 16 -2.69 -3.96 10.59
CA ALA A 16 -2.51 -3.46 9.24
C ALA A 16 -1.46 -2.35 9.17
N GLY A 17 -0.43 -2.56 8.35
CA GLY A 17 0.48 -1.52 7.89
C GLY A 17 0.06 -1.05 6.50
N ILE A 18 0.00 0.26 6.26
CA ILE A 18 -0.56 0.83 5.02
C ILE A 18 0.45 1.77 4.36
N LEU A 19 0.69 1.62 3.06
CA LEU A 19 1.41 2.58 2.21
C LEU A 19 0.40 3.34 1.33
N SER A 20 0.53 4.67 1.24
CA SER A 20 -0.28 5.50 0.34
C SER A 20 0.48 6.75 -0.09
N SER A 21 0.28 7.17 -1.34
CA SER A 21 0.91 8.39 -1.89
C SER A 21 0.29 9.70 -1.38
N SER A 22 -0.86 9.63 -0.71
CA SER A 22 -1.71 10.80 -0.41
C SER A 22 -1.78 11.19 1.08
N GLY A 23 -0.93 10.62 1.94
CA GLY A 23 -1.01 10.81 3.40
C GLY A 23 -2.17 10.06 4.07
N LYS A 24 -3.15 9.60 3.30
CA LYS A 24 -4.31 8.84 3.82
C LYS A 24 -3.95 7.56 4.55
N ALA A 25 -2.75 7.00 4.30
CA ALA A 25 -2.27 5.84 5.05
C ALA A 25 -2.11 6.16 6.53
N GLU A 26 -1.52 7.30 6.87
CA GLU A 26 -1.29 7.72 8.26
C GLU A 26 -2.59 8.05 8.99
N ALA A 27 -3.58 8.59 8.28
CA ALA A 27 -4.91 8.86 8.83
C ALA A 27 -5.76 7.59 9.03
N LEU A 28 -5.56 6.57 8.19
CA LEU A 28 -6.34 5.32 8.23
C LEU A 28 -5.71 4.26 9.13
N ALA A 29 -4.38 4.17 9.13
CA ALA A 29 -3.67 3.18 9.92
C ALA A 29 -3.65 3.60 11.40
N LYS A 30 -4.11 2.71 12.28
CA LYS A 30 -4.06 2.96 13.73
C LYS A 30 -2.65 2.89 14.30
N GLU A 31 -1.81 2.02 13.74
CA GLU A 31 -0.46 1.76 14.25
C GLU A 31 0.64 2.16 13.27
N LEU A 32 0.50 1.82 11.98
CA LEU A 32 1.59 1.93 11.02
C LEU A 32 1.09 2.40 9.65
N GLY A 33 1.27 3.69 9.38
CA GLY A 33 1.02 4.30 8.08
C GLY A 33 2.32 4.87 7.51
N VAL A 34 2.53 4.68 6.22
CA VAL A 34 3.66 5.26 5.48
C VAL A 34 3.12 6.06 4.31
N THR A 35 3.50 7.33 4.24
CA THR A 35 3.29 8.13 3.03
C THR A 35 4.42 7.87 2.05
N GLY A 36 4.10 7.37 0.85
CA GLY A 36 5.10 7.02 -0.15
C GLY A 36 4.51 6.38 -1.42
N SER A 37 5.36 6.00 -2.36
CA SER A 37 4.95 5.43 -3.65
C SER A 37 5.05 3.91 -3.67
N ASN A 38 4.02 3.23 -4.19
CA ASN A 38 4.09 1.78 -4.46
C ASN A 38 5.00 1.43 -5.65
N LYS A 39 5.52 2.42 -6.37
CA LYS A 39 6.55 2.27 -7.42
C LYS A 39 7.98 2.53 -6.88
N SER A 40 8.12 2.87 -5.60
CA SER A 40 9.42 3.18 -4.96
C SER A 40 9.87 2.01 -4.10
N GLU A 41 10.96 1.36 -4.48
CA GLU A 41 11.56 0.28 -3.67
C GLU A 41 11.92 0.76 -2.27
N ALA A 42 12.43 2.00 -2.15
CA ALA A 42 12.78 2.58 -0.87
C ALA A 42 11.56 2.78 0.04
N ASP A 43 10.41 3.19 -0.49
CA ASP A 43 9.20 3.38 0.33
C ASP A 43 8.56 2.05 0.71
N LEU A 44 8.61 1.07 -0.20
CA LEU A 44 8.20 -0.30 0.10
C LEU A 44 9.07 -0.89 1.21
N GLN A 45 10.39 -0.72 1.13
CA GLN A 45 11.32 -1.22 2.14
C GLN A 45 11.06 -0.58 3.51
N LYS A 46 10.81 0.74 3.57
CA LYS A 46 10.44 1.41 4.83
C LYS A 46 9.21 0.77 5.48
N LEU A 47 8.17 0.46 4.70
CA LEU A 47 6.98 -0.20 5.23
C LEU A 47 7.29 -1.62 5.74
N VAL A 48 8.06 -2.39 4.98
CA VAL A 48 8.47 -3.75 5.36
C VAL A 48 9.29 -3.74 6.64
N ASP A 49 10.32 -2.90 6.71
CA ASP A 49 11.19 -2.78 7.88
C ASP A 49 10.40 -2.36 9.12
N ALA A 50 9.49 -1.39 8.97
CA ALA A 50 8.63 -0.96 10.05
C ALA A 50 7.72 -2.12 10.51
N ALA A 51 7.05 -2.83 9.60
CA ALA A 51 6.19 -3.96 9.95
C ALA A 51 6.97 -5.08 10.66
N MET A 52 8.16 -5.42 10.17
CA MET A 52 9.04 -6.40 10.80
C MET A 52 9.51 -5.94 12.18
N LYS A 53 9.87 -4.66 12.35
CA LYS A 53 10.26 -4.10 13.64
C LYS A 53 9.11 -4.11 14.66
N HIS A 54 7.89 -3.79 14.22
CA HIS A 54 6.72 -3.70 15.11
C HIS A 54 6.13 -5.07 15.48
N TRP A 55 6.08 -6.00 14.52
CA TRP A 55 5.33 -7.25 14.68
C TRP A 55 6.15 -8.51 14.43
N GLY A 56 7.40 -8.40 13.96
CA GLY A 56 8.30 -9.53 13.74
C GLY A 56 7.92 -10.44 12.56
N ARG A 57 6.84 -10.13 11.84
CA ARG A 57 6.33 -10.93 10.71
C ARG A 57 5.42 -10.12 9.80
N ILE A 58 5.34 -10.56 8.54
CA ILE A 58 4.31 -10.17 7.58
C ILE A 58 3.57 -11.44 7.18
N GLY A 59 2.29 -11.54 7.54
CA GLY A 59 1.47 -12.73 7.25
C GLY A 59 0.70 -12.64 5.94
N VAL A 60 0.37 -11.43 5.48
CA VAL A 60 -0.45 -11.15 4.31
C VAL A 60 0.06 -9.88 3.64
N LEU A 61 0.08 -9.87 2.32
CA LEU A 61 0.31 -8.69 1.50
C LEU A 61 -0.90 -8.46 0.58
N VAL A 62 -1.47 -7.26 0.62
CA VAL A 62 -2.57 -6.86 -0.28
C VAL A 62 -2.07 -5.76 -1.21
N ASN A 63 -1.91 -6.09 -2.48
CA ASN A 63 -1.50 -5.14 -3.51
C ASN A 63 -2.73 -4.55 -4.22
N SER A 64 -3.18 -3.38 -3.77
CA SER A 64 -4.14 -2.56 -4.53
C SER A 64 -3.37 -1.67 -5.49
N ALA A 65 -3.95 -1.41 -6.66
CA ALA A 65 -3.34 -0.54 -7.67
C ALA A 65 -4.10 0.79 -7.83
N GLY A 66 -3.37 1.79 -8.35
CA GLY A 66 -3.95 3.00 -8.92
C GLY A 66 -4.46 2.75 -10.35
N HIS A 67 -4.76 3.83 -11.07
CA HIS A 67 -5.19 3.76 -12.46
C HIS A 67 -3.97 3.85 -13.38
N GLY A 68 -3.81 2.88 -14.28
CA GLY A 68 -2.89 2.98 -15.40
C GLY A 68 -3.43 3.88 -16.51
N PRO A 69 -2.61 4.18 -17.53
CA PRO A 69 -3.06 4.92 -18.70
C PRO A 69 -4.18 4.19 -19.44
N ARG A 70 -5.00 4.97 -20.15
CA ARG A 70 -6.12 4.46 -20.94
C ARG A 70 -6.16 5.18 -22.28
N ALA A 71 -5.77 4.49 -23.33
CA ALA A 71 -5.82 4.95 -24.71
C ALA A 71 -5.99 3.73 -25.66
N PRO A 72 -6.35 3.94 -26.94
CA PRO A 72 -6.21 2.92 -27.97
C PRO A 72 -4.82 2.28 -27.96
N VAL A 73 -4.74 0.98 -28.27
CA VAL A 73 -3.52 0.18 -28.07
C VAL A 73 -2.28 0.73 -28.80
N LEU A 74 -2.47 1.36 -29.97
CA LEU A 74 -1.37 1.94 -30.76
C LEU A 74 -1.00 3.36 -30.34
N GLU A 75 -1.79 3.98 -29.46
CA GLU A 75 -1.57 5.34 -28.94
C GLU A 75 -0.89 5.33 -27.57
N LEU A 76 -0.82 4.18 -26.90
CA LEU A 76 -0.04 4.02 -25.67
C LEU A 76 1.45 4.05 -26.02
N THR A 77 2.19 4.94 -25.37
CA THR A 77 3.64 5.06 -25.52
C THR A 77 4.37 4.11 -24.57
N ASP A 78 5.68 3.91 -24.78
CA ASP A 78 6.52 3.16 -23.84
C ASP A 78 6.58 3.81 -22.44
N GLU A 79 6.26 5.11 -22.34
CA GLU A 79 6.29 5.89 -21.10
C GLU A 79 4.96 5.88 -20.34
N ASP A 80 3.87 5.43 -20.97
CA ASP A 80 2.52 5.32 -20.40
C ASP A 80 2.38 4.03 -19.54
#